data_AF-A0A7C7Q0B8-F1
#
_entry.id   AF-A0A7C7Q0B8-F1
#
_cell.length_a   1.000
_cell.length_b   1.000
_cell.length_c   1.000
_cell.angle_alpha   90.00
_cell.angle_beta   90.00
_cell.angle_gamma   90.00
#
_symmetry.space_group_name_H-M   'P 1'
#
loop_
_entity.id
_entity.type
_entity.pdbx_description
1 polymer ?
#
loop_
_entity_poly.entity_id
_entity_poly.type
_entity_poly.pdbx_seq_one_letter_code
_entity_poly.pdbx_strand_id
1 'polypeptide(L)'
;MNNRTRCSMVIGVAILWTSFVAVMSIGQERALLFWAKFDGSADADVARGSAIAMAQGLQFRLIAQEGGKGVVMGAGSILRYRTEGNFQPQRGTIEFGIQPLVDYRDGRNHRFFSLGDRDAPNS
;
A
#
# COMPACT_ATOMS: atom_id res chain seq x y z
N MET A 1 23.24 -21.78 71.11
CA MET A 1 23.66 -23.15 70.75
C MET A 1 22.77 -23.65 69.62
N ASN A 2 23.40 -23.91 68.47
CA ASN A 2 23.04 -24.77 67.34
C ASN A 2 21.60 -25.34 67.27
N ASN A 3 20.91 -25.13 66.15
CA ASN A 3 20.92 -26.17 65.11
C ASN A 3 20.34 -25.73 63.76
N ARG A 4 21.10 -26.11 62.73
CA ARG A 4 20.84 -26.01 61.29
C ARG A 4 19.66 -26.88 60.86
N THR A 5 19.24 -26.67 59.60
CA THR A 5 18.58 -27.58 58.62
C THR A 5 17.21 -27.01 58.17
N ARG A 6 16.88 -26.84 56.88
CA ARG A 6 17.35 -27.46 55.64
C ARG A 6 17.30 -26.47 54.46
N CYS A 7 18.32 -26.53 53.62
CA CYS A 7 18.24 -26.14 52.21
C CYS A 7 17.22 -27.04 51.50
N SER A 8 16.26 -26.44 50.79
CA SER A 8 15.60 -27.07 49.66
C SER A 8 15.73 -26.15 48.47
N MET A 9 16.79 -26.41 47.73
CA MET A 9 17.14 -25.83 46.44
C MET A 9 16.19 -26.43 45.40
N VAL A 10 15.22 -25.66 44.92
CA VAL A 10 14.40 -26.03 43.75
C VAL A 10 14.95 -25.29 42.54
N ILE A 11 15.84 -25.95 41.81
CA ILE A 11 16.26 -25.53 40.47
C ILE A 11 15.13 -25.95 39.52
N GLY A 12 14.23 -25.01 39.23
CA GLY A 12 13.26 -25.14 38.14
C GLY A 12 13.80 -24.46 36.89
N VAL A 13 14.27 -25.25 35.94
CA VAL A 13 14.85 -24.82 34.66
C VAL A 13 13.81 -24.03 33.87
N ALA A 14 14.00 -22.70 33.75
CA ALA A 14 13.20 -21.85 32.88
C ALA A 14 13.66 -22.05 31.43
N ILE A 15 12.95 -22.89 30.67
CA ILE A 15 13.17 -23.06 29.24
C ILE A 15 12.58 -21.83 28.54
N LEU A 16 13.43 -20.83 28.32
CA LEU A 16 13.11 -19.62 27.57
C LEU A 16 13.02 -19.99 26.07
N TRP A 17 11.82 -20.33 25.60
CA TRP A 17 11.51 -20.44 24.17
C TRP A 17 11.62 -19.07 23.53
N THR A 18 12.82 -18.71 23.10
CA THR A 18 13.06 -17.43 22.43
C THR A 18 12.76 -17.63 20.94
N SER A 19 11.53 -17.31 20.54
CA SER A 19 11.13 -17.30 19.14
C SER A 19 11.97 -16.28 18.37
N PHE A 20 12.89 -16.77 17.55
CA PHE A 20 13.67 -15.95 16.63
C PHE A 20 12.75 -15.53 15.48
N VAL A 21 12.02 -14.42 15.66
CA VAL A 21 11.30 -13.78 14.55
C VAL A 21 12.34 -13.12 13.66
N ALA A 22 12.75 -13.82 12.61
CA ALA A 22 13.56 -13.24 11.55
C ALA A 22 12.70 -12.21 10.81
N VAL A 23 12.79 -10.94 11.21
CA VAL A 23 12.28 -9.82 10.43
C VAL A 23 13.16 -9.69 9.20
N MET A 24 12.76 -10.37 8.12
CA MET A 24 13.28 -10.12 6.78
C MET A 24 12.83 -8.71 6.37
N SER A 25 13.58 -7.69 6.76
CA SER A 25 13.43 -6.35 6.19
C SER A 25 14.05 -6.40 4.80
N ILE A 26 13.21 -6.76 3.81
CA ILE A 26 13.58 -6.75 2.40
C ILE A 26 13.86 -5.29 2.04
N GLY A 27 15.11 -5.00 1.66
CA GLY A 27 15.62 -3.66 1.37
C GLY A 27 15.07 -3.03 0.08
N GLN A 28 13.76 -2.93 -0.04
CA GLN A 28 13.06 -2.50 -1.25
C GLN A 28 12.79 -0.98 -1.32
N GLU A 29 13.05 -0.21 -0.26
CA GLU A 29 12.31 1.05 -0.04
C GLU A 29 13.04 2.36 -0.29
N ARG A 30 14.38 2.41 -0.41
CA ARG A 30 15.07 3.72 -0.38
C ARG A 30 14.76 4.63 -1.58
N ALA A 31 14.31 4.08 -2.70
CA ALA A 31 14.00 4.83 -3.92
C ALA A 31 12.49 4.96 -4.21
N LEU A 32 11.62 4.21 -3.52
CA LEU A 32 10.18 4.24 -3.77
C LEU A 32 9.59 5.52 -3.16
N LEU A 33 8.90 6.31 -3.99
CA LEU A 33 8.27 7.55 -3.54
C LEU A 33 6.81 7.36 -3.16
N PHE A 34 6.15 6.38 -3.79
CA PHE A 34 4.72 6.17 -3.71
C PHE A 34 4.35 4.74 -4.09
N TRP A 35 3.41 4.13 -3.35
CA TRP A 35 2.79 2.85 -3.69
C TRP A 35 1.39 2.79 -3.08
N ALA A 36 0.40 2.38 -3.88
CA ALA A 36 -0.96 2.07 -3.42
C ALA A 36 -1.36 0.66 -3.88
N LYS A 37 -1.62 -0.24 -2.91
CA LYS A 37 -2.04 -1.64 -3.13
C LYS A 37 -3.54 -1.80 -3.28
N PHE A 38 -4.30 -0.80 -2.83
CA PHE A 38 -5.77 -0.81 -2.83
C PHE A 38 -6.41 -1.95 -2.02
N ASP A 39 -5.70 -2.50 -1.03
CA ASP A 39 -6.22 -3.57 -0.18
C ASP A 39 -7.09 -3.00 0.97
N GLY A 40 -8.28 -2.54 0.61
CA GLY A 40 -9.29 -2.07 1.58
C GLY A 40 -9.28 -0.56 1.84
N SER A 41 -8.36 0.20 1.24
CA SER A 41 -8.37 1.66 1.24
C SER A 41 -7.87 2.23 -0.09
N ALA A 42 -8.25 3.47 -0.39
CA ALA A 42 -7.66 4.26 -1.47
C ALA A 42 -6.35 4.94 -1.06
N ASP A 43 -6.06 5.05 0.24
CA ASP A 43 -4.82 5.66 0.71
C ASP A 43 -3.60 4.81 0.31
N ALA A 44 -2.47 5.48 0.11
CA ALA A 44 -1.23 4.85 -0.28
C ALA A 44 -0.56 4.12 0.91
N ASP A 45 -0.09 2.90 0.69
CA ASP A 45 0.69 2.13 1.66
C ASP A 45 2.07 2.75 1.90
N VAL A 46 2.66 3.31 0.84
CA VAL A 46 3.95 4.01 0.89
C VAL A 46 3.77 5.37 0.25
N ALA A 47 4.17 6.43 0.96
CA ALA A 47 4.20 7.78 0.43
C ALA A 47 5.35 8.55 1.10
N ARG A 48 6.17 9.24 0.31
CA ARG A 48 7.14 10.21 0.83
C ARG A 48 6.48 11.55 1.17
N GLY A 49 5.43 11.90 0.43
CA GLY A 49 4.55 13.02 0.71
C GLY A 49 3.31 12.59 1.49
N SER A 50 2.14 13.08 1.09
CA SER A 50 0.87 12.66 1.70
C SER A 50 0.40 11.32 1.13
N ALA A 51 0.06 10.37 2.02
CA ALA A 51 -0.56 9.10 1.64
C ALA A 51 -2.07 9.21 1.36
N ILE A 52 -2.70 10.30 1.79
CA ILE A 52 -4.16 10.42 1.79
C ILE A 52 -4.67 10.64 0.37
N ALA A 53 -5.61 9.80 -0.06
CA ALA A 53 -6.29 9.92 -1.33
C ALA A 53 -7.45 10.93 -1.26
N MET A 54 -7.61 11.71 -2.33
CA MET A 54 -8.88 12.34 -2.64
C MET A 54 -9.67 11.40 -3.52
N ALA A 55 -10.64 10.69 -2.92
CA ALA A 55 -11.38 9.62 -3.54
C ALA A 55 -12.89 9.89 -3.53
N GLN A 56 -13.57 9.60 -4.65
CA GLN A 56 -15.03 9.65 -4.77
C GLN A 56 -15.52 8.52 -5.67
N GLY A 57 -16.60 7.86 -5.26
CA GLY A 57 -17.27 6.87 -6.11
C GLY A 57 -16.41 5.67 -6.50
N LEU A 58 -15.46 5.26 -5.65
CA LEU A 58 -14.59 4.12 -5.90
C LEU A 58 -15.24 2.81 -5.47
N GLN A 59 -14.97 1.75 -6.21
CA GLN A 59 -15.27 0.38 -5.81
C GLN A 59 -13.97 -0.43 -5.80
N PHE A 60 -13.79 -1.31 -4.81
CA PHE A 60 -12.64 -2.19 -4.71
C PHE A 60 -13.02 -3.59 -5.16
N ARG A 61 -12.23 -4.19 -6.05
CA ARG A 61 -12.46 -5.53 -6.57
C ARG A 61 -11.21 -6.38 -6.42
N LEU A 62 -11.38 -7.63 -5.98
CA LEU A 62 -10.29 -8.60 -5.98
C LEU A 62 -9.78 -8.84 -7.40
N ILE A 63 -8.46 -8.78 -7.58
CA ILE A 63 -7.77 -9.12 -8.81
C ILE A 63 -7.32 -10.58 -8.68
N ALA A 64 -8.00 -11.47 -9.42
CA ALA A 64 -7.88 -12.91 -9.23
C ALA A 64 -6.46 -13.48 -9.46
N GLN A 65 -5.59 -12.78 -10.20
CA GLN A 65 -4.26 -13.28 -10.55
C GLN A 65 -3.12 -12.85 -9.60
N GLU A 66 -3.30 -11.78 -8.82
CA GLU A 66 -2.22 -11.21 -8.00
C GLU A 66 -2.46 -11.33 -6.48
N GLY A 67 -3.62 -11.85 -6.08
CA GLY A 67 -3.98 -11.95 -4.66
C GLY A 67 -4.24 -10.59 -3.98
N GLY A 68 -4.28 -9.51 -4.75
CA GLY A 68 -4.57 -8.14 -4.30
C GLY A 68 -5.96 -7.66 -4.70
N LYS A 69 -6.26 -6.41 -4.38
CA LYS A 69 -7.46 -5.69 -4.85
C LYS A 69 -7.04 -4.57 -5.79
N GLY A 70 -7.88 -4.25 -6.76
CA GLY A 70 -7.78 -3.07 -7.61
C GLY A 70 -8.94 -2.13 -7.37
N VAL A 71 -8.79 -0.90 -7.83
CA VAL A 71 -9.88 0.08 -7.89
C VAL A 71 -10.58 0.00 -9.23
N VAL A 72 -11.90 -0.08 -9.19
CA VAL A 72 -12.77 0.07 -10.36
C VAL A 72 -13.12 1.55 -10.50
N MET A 73 -12.71 2.13 -11.63
CA MET A 73 -12.99 3.51 -11.99
C MET A 73 -14.18 3.53 -12.96
N GLY A 74 -15.29 4.15 -12.54
CA GLY A 74 -16.50 4.33 -13.35
C GLY A 74 -16.75 5.79 -13.69
N ALA A 75 -17.90 6.06 -14.32
CA ALA A 75 -18.34 7.42 -14.58
C ALA A 75 -18.52 8.20 -13.28
N GLY A 76 -17.85 9.36 -13.16
CA GLY A 76 -17.90 10.20 -11.97
C GLY A 76 -16.99 9.75 -10.81
N SER A 77 -16.25 8.65 -10.96
CA SER A 77 -15.24 8.24 -9.99
C SER A 77 -14.03 9.18 -10.03
N ILE A 78 -13.47 9.51 -8.87
CA ILE A 78 -12.27 10.32 -8.72
C ILE A 78 -11.30 9.58 -7.81
N LEU A 79 -10.03 9.49 -8.22
CA LEU A 79 -8.93 9.05 -7.39
C LEU A 79 -7.72 9.94 -7.67
N ARG A 80 -7.25 10.66 -6.64
CA ARG A 80 -6.10 11.55 -6.75
C ARG A 80 -5.22 11.50 -5.52
N TYR A 81 -3.95 11.77 -5.73
CA TYR A 81 -2.95 11.91 -4.70
C TYR A 81 -2.19 13.22 -4.89
N ARG A 82 -1.72 13.81 -3.80
CA ARG A 82 -0.80 14.96 -3.89
C ARG A 82 0.52 14.49 -4.50
N THR A 83 1.02 15.26 -5.46
CA THR A 83 2.30 14.99 -6.14
C THR A 83 3.50 15.44 -5.32
N GLU A 84 3.33 16.43 -4.44
CA GLU A 84 4.38 16.94 -3.56
C GLU A 84 4.99 15.78 -2.73
N GLY A 85 6.29 15.57 -2.88
CA GLY A 85 7.03 14.47 -2.23
C GLY A 85 6.86 13.10 -2.88
N ASN A 86 5.68 12.80 -3.44
CA ASN A 86 5.33 11.50 -4.04
C ASN A 86 5.79 11.35 -5.50
N PHE A 87 6.11 12.44 -6.18
CA PHE A 87 6.48 12.43 -7.60
C PHE A 87 7.66 13.37 -7.89
N GLN A 88 8.53 12.99 -8.82
CA GLN A 88 9.66 13.79 -9.29
C GLN A 88 9.57 13.96 -10.83
N PRO A 89 9.19 15.14 -11.34
CA PRO A 89 8.92 15.30 -12.77
C PRO A 89 10.15 15.16 -13.67
N GLN A 90 11.36 15.40 -13.15
CA GLN A 90 12.58 15.30 -13.94
C GLN A 90 13.20 13.90 -13.97
N ARG A 91 12.75 12.95 -13.12
CA ARG A 91 13.36 11.62 -13.03
C ARG A 91 12.47 10.60 -12.31
N GLY A 92 12.63 9.33 -12.67
CA GLY A 92 11.97 8.20 -12.03
C GLY A 92 11.09 7.43 -13.01
N THR A 93 10.34 6.49 -12.46
CA THR A 93 9.44 5.62 -13.21
C THR A 93 8.08 5.61 -12.51
N ILE A 94 7.02 5.52 -13.30
CA ILE A 94 5.66 5.25 -12.82
C ILE A 94 5.26 3.90 -13.40
N GLU A 95 4.76 3.01 -12.56
CA GLU A 95 4.27 1.68 -12.93
C GLU A 95 2.91 1.45 -12.28
N PHE A 96 1.98 0.88 -13.05
CA PHE A 96 0.64 0.53 -12.57
C PHE A 96 0.00 -0.51 -13.51
N GLY A 97 -0.76 -1.43 -12.92
CA GLY A 97 -1.61 -2.36 -13.64
C GLY A 97 -2.92 -1.70 -14.07
N ILE A 98 -3.39 -1.99 -15.28
CA ILE A 98 -4.68 -1.51 -15.79
C ILE A 98 -5.39 -2.68 -16.46
N GLN A 99 -6.69 -2.84 -16.14
CA GLN A 99 -7.59 -3.70 -16.90
C GLN A 99 -8.74 -2.84 -17.44
N PRO A 100 -8.69 -2.43 -18.72
CA PRO A 100 -9.77 -1.65 -19.32
C PRO A 100 -11.08 -2.45 -19.33
N LEU A 101 -12.15 -1.88 -18.77
CA LEU A 101 -13.52 -2.38 -18.93
C LEU A 101 -14.12 -1.69 -20.15
N VAL A 102 -13.77 -2.19 -21.32
CA VAL A 102 -14.09 -1.54 -22.60
C VAL A 102 -15.51 -1.85 -23.07
N ASP A 103 -16.27 -0.79 -23.38
CA ASP A 103 -17.36 -0.83 -24.34
C ASP A 103 -16.84 -0.31 -25.68
N TYR A 104 -16.64 -1.22 -26.63
CA TYR A 104 -16.09 -0.90 -27.95
C TYR A 104 -17.01 0.01 -28.82
N ARG A 105 -18.17 0.42 -28.30
CA ARG A 105 -19.16 1.22 -29.02
C ARG A 105 -19.12 2.72 -28.70
N ASP A 106 -18.37 3.15 -27.69
CA ASP A 106 -18.43 4.55 -27.25
C ASP A 106 -17.64 5.53 -28.15
N GLY A 107 -16.69 5.02 -28.95
CA GLY A 107 -15.87 5.80 -29.87
C GLY A 107 -15.00 6.88 -29.20
N ARG A 108 -14.74 6.78 -27.90
CA ARG A 108 -14.04 7.83 -27.12
C ARG A 108 -12.65 7.41 -26.69
N ASN A 109 -11.75 8.39 -26.62
CA ASN A 109 -10.45 8.23 -26.00
C ASN A 109 -10.58 8.42 -24.48
N HIS A 110 -10.10 7.43 -23.72
CA HIS A 110 -10.08 7.48 -22.26
C HIS A 110 -8.67 7.67 -21.73
N ARG A 111 -8.49 8.63 -20.81
CA ARG A 111 -7.21 8.82 -20.13
C ARG A 111 -7.23 8.06 -18.81
N PHE A 112 -6.23 7.21 -18.59
CA PHE A 112 -6.11 6.41 -17.37
C PHE A 112 -5.26 7.10 -16.28
N PHE A 113 -4.34 7.98 -16.69
CA PHE A 113 -3.39 8.63 -15.78
C PHE A 113 -3.10 10.06 -16.22
N SER A 114 -2.99 10.97 -15.26
CA SER A 114 -2.58 12.36 -15.45
C SER A 114 -1.85 12.90 -14.23
N LEU A 115 -1.01 13.91 -14.45
CA LEU A 115 -0.28 14.64 -13.40
C LEU A 115 -0.66 16.12 -13.42
N GLY A 116 -0.76 16.71 -12.22
CA GLY A 116 -1.09 18.13 -12.00
C GLY A 116 -2.60 18.42 -11.95
N ASP A 117 -2.95 19.67 -11.62
CA ASP A 117 -4.33 20.16 -11.44
C ASP A 117 -5.12 20.32 -12.74
N ARG A 118 -4.80 19.56 -13.79
CA ARG A 118 -5.56 19.59 -15.04
C ARG A 118 -6.82 18.76 -14.90
N ASP A 119 -7.80 19.33 -14.22
CA ASP A 119 -9.22 19.09 -14.47
C ASP A 119 -9.79 20.40 -15.02
N ALA A 120 -10.42 20.40 -16.18
CA ALA A 120 -11.84 20.08 -16.23
C ALA A 120 -12.25 19.51 -17.59
N PRO A 121 -13.37 18.78 -17.64
CA PRO A 121 -13.91 18.17 -18.85
C PRO A 121 -14.46 19.30 -19.73
N ASN A 122 -13.79 19.59 -20.86
CA ASN A 122 -14.28 20.30 -22.05
C ASN A 122 -13.10 20.85 -22.88
N SER A 123 -12.31 19.96 -23.48
CA SER A 123 -11.52 20.30 -24.67
C SER A 123 -11.76 19.24 -25.72
#